data_AF-A0A9P8C1S6-F1
#
_entry.id   AF-A0A9P8C1S6-F1
#
_cell.length_a   1.000
_cell.length_b   1.000
_cell.length_c   1.000
_cell.angle_alpha   90.00
_cell.angle_beta   90.00
_cell.angle_gamma   90.00
#
_symmetry.space_group_name_H-M   'P 1'
#
loop_
_entity.id
_entity.type
_entity.pdbx_description
1 polymer ?
#
loop_
_entity_poly.entity_id
_entity_poly.type
_entity_poly.pdbx_seq_one_letter_code
_entity_poly.pdbx_strand_id
1 'polypeptide(L)'
;MLQLLLRAALILVASAAIPTVTAIAPISVKGSKFFANGQQFFLKGVAYQGTPDDPLVTTSQCQLDASLMKTIGTNSIRVYHVDPLLNHDGCMKAFADAGIYVWLSLPTFNTSIESTNPYWSEPMFSAYTKIVDAMQGYENMGGFWIGNEVVIKPDQSLATPVVRAAAADMKAYIALKNYRKIPVGYSAADIAELSPMVQNYLACDPDPANNIDFFGLNSYRWCGESSYQISGYDTLQAAAKDYPIPIFFSETGCNQPAPRLFTDQAAIFGPDMVNTWSGSIIYEWVQEVNNFGLVNYGPNGQIYGGPPAPMQPGFDNLANQWKNITPNGVAEAAYTPSLVAPPCPAATAGWQVNGNVVIPTLAKQIIAAAASGISPTSAPTAGSQTNGTLPPNAPAITASAISASSAILSSSSISTSVLATTPPSAIVSSIIPLSNCSCNQSTTTSPSSTTSAPPSRGFFDSSNTTNASVQAPGATTTSIKALPTVPIPVLTISGPLGLITVSVSGANNLTKATTTAPTITSMPTGIVIDTGTPIIPQTPELNGTVASATFAAAGQTQIPVTTTAKAGQSGAASLSSPGCGLLFLLGMVALFL
;
A
#
# COMPACT_ATOMS: atom_id res chain seq x y z
N MET A 1 -51.70 39.65 17.34
CA MET A 1 -50.28 40.04 17.24
C MET A 1 -49.35 39.01 17.91
N LEU A 2 -49.59 38.61 19.16
CA LEU A 2 -48.77 37.62 19.88
C LEU A 2 -48.77 36.20 19.24
N GLN A 3 -49.91 35.73 18.72
CA GLN A 3 -49.97 34.44 17.99
C GLN A 3 -49.26 34.45 16.63
N LEU A 4 -49.11 35.62 16.00
CA LEU A 4 -48.38 35.77 14.75
C LEU A 4 -46.85 35.72 15.00
N LEU A 5 -46.41 36.26 16.14
CA LEU A 5 -45.02 36.22 16.60
C LEU A 5 -44.58 34.81 17.03
N LEU A 6 -45.45 34.04 17.70
CA LEU A 6 -45.13 32.64 18.05
C LEU A 6 -45.02 31.72 16.83
N ARG A 7 -45.85 31.93 15.78
CA ARG A 7 -45.75 31.16 14.54
C ARG A 7 -44.51 31.52 13.72
N ALA A 8 -44.10 32.79 13.73
CA ALA A 8 -42.84 33.21 13.12
C ALA A 8 -41.61 32.62 13.85
N ALA A 9 -41.68 32.51 15.19
CA ALA A 9 -40.62 31.89 15.98
C ALA A 9 -40.49 30.37 15.74
N LEU A 10 -41.59 29.63 15.55
CA LEU A 10 -41.53 28.20 15.23
C LEU A 10 -40.99 27.92 13.81
N ILE A 11 -41.23 28.81 12.84
CA ILE A 11 -40.70 28.67 11.47
C ILE A 11 -39.19 28.99 11.43
N LEU A 12 -38.71 29.89 12.30
CA LEU A 12 -37.29 30.24 12.38
C LEU A 12 -36.44 29.13 13.05
N VAL A 13 -36.99 28.40 14.03
CA VAL A 13 -36.30 27.28 14.70
C VAL A 13 -36.27 26.01 13.84
N ALA A 14 -37.24 25.80 12.95
CA ALA A 14 -37.25 24.67 12.03
C ALA A 14 -36.28 24.82 10.83
N SER A 15 -35.71 26.01 10.63
CA SER A 15 -34.81 26.33 9.50
C SER A 15 -33.32 26.09 9.80
N ALA A 16 -32.96 25.75 11.05
CA ALA A 16 -31.57 25.62 11.51
C ALA A 16 -31.05 24.17 11.55
N ALA A 17 -31.86 23.19 11.17
CA ALA A 17 -31.46 21.78 11.08
C ALA A 17 -31.51 21.29 9.62
N ILE A 18 -30.89 22.06 8.71
CA ILE A 18 -30.47 21.45 7.45
C ILE A 18 -29.24 20.61 7.82
N PRO A 19 -29.29 19.26 7.71
CA PRO A 19 -28.07 18.49 7.80
C PRO A 19 -27.18 18.97 6.66
N THR A 20 -26.16 19.76 6.99
CA THR A 20 -25.07 20.02 6.06
C THR A 20 -24.43 18.68 5.83
N VAL A 21 -24.66 18.07 4.67
CA VAL A 21 -23.82 16.99 4.17
C VAL A 21 -22.45 17.63 3.99
N THR A 22 -21.61 17.52 5.01
CA THR A 22 -20.22 17.92 4.91
C THR A 22 -19.56 16.91 4.00
N ALA A 23 -19.27 17.34 2.78
CA ALA A 23 -18.45 16.56 1.87
C ALA A 23 -17.13 16.18 2.56
N ILE A 24 -16.62 14.98 2.28
CA ILE A 24 -15.45 14.44 2.95
C ILE A 24 -14.23 15.30 2.59
N ALA A 25 -13.62 15.94 3.59
CA ALA A 25 -12.52 16.86 3.35
C ALA A 25 -11.34 16.13 2.70
N PRO A 26 -10.75 16.62 1.60
CA PRO A 26 -9.59 15.97 1.00
C PRO A 26 -8.40 15.87 1.97
N ILE A 27 -7.63 14.79 1.84
CA ILE A 27 -6.35 14.65 2.56
C ILE A 27 -5.33 15.61 1.97
N SER A 28 -4.56 16.23 2.88
CA SER A 28 -3.37 17.01 2.55
C SER A 28 -2.15 16.50 3.32
N VAL A 29 -0.96 16.78 2.79
CA VAL A 29 0.32 16.48 3.42
C VAL A 29 0.98 17.78 3.84
N LYS A 30 1.42 17.85 5.09
CA LYS A 30 2.23 18.95 5.61
C LYS A 30 3.32 18.36 6.49
N GLY A 31 4.59 18.51 6.07
CA GLY A 31 5.72 17.81 6.68
C GLY A 31 5.45 16.30 6.80
N SER A 32 5.77 15.72 7.96
CA SER A 32 5.61 14.29 8.22
C SER A 32 4.20 13.83 8.64
N LYS A 33 3.15 14.62 8.38
CA LYS A 33 1.78 14.31 8.83
C LYS A 33 0.74 14.52 7.74
N PHE A 34 -0.29 13.68 7.75
CA PHE A 34 -1.52 13.87 6.98
C PHE A 34 -2.50 14.74 7.76
N PHE A 35 -3.31 15.52 7.03
CA PHE A 35 -4.38 16.33 7.60
C PHE A 35 -5.66 16.21 6.78
N ALA A 36 -6.79 16.16 7.48
CA ALA A 36 -8.13 16.30 6.91
C ALA A 36 -8.96 17.19 7.82
N ASN A 37 -9.73 18.11 7.24
CA ASN A 37 -10.59 19.02 7.99
C ASN A 37 -9.83 19.80 9.11
N GLY A 38 -8.59 20.20 8.84
CA GLY A 38 -7.75 20.95 9.77
C GLY A 38 -7.19 20.14 10.95
N GLN A 39 -7.40 18.83 10.99
CA GLN A 39 -6.89 17.93 12.05
C GLN A 39 -5.96 16.87 11.47
N GLN A 40 -4.98 16.44 12.25
CA GLN A 40 -4.11 15.32 11.86
C GLN A 40 -4.95 14.07 11.57
N PHE A 41 -4.71 13.47 10.42
CA PHE A 41 -5.38 12.25 9.98
C PHE A 41 -4.51 11.03 10.29
N PHE A 42 -5.14 10.01 10.88
CA PHE A 42 -4.52 8.71 11.15
C PHE A 42 -5.32 7.63 10.44
N LEU A 43 -4.63 6.78 9.67
CA LEU A 43 -5.21 5.68 8.93
C LEU A 43 -5.62 4.56 9.89
N LYS A 44 -6.91 4.23 9.94
CA LYS A 44 -7.44 2.94 10.41
C LYS A 44 -8.00 2.24 9.19
N GLY A 45 -7.15 1.51 8.49
CA GLY A 45 -7.45 1.00 7.16
C GLY A 45 -7.58 -0.52 7.07
N VAL A 46 -8.17 -0.97 5.97
CA VAL A 46 -8.16 -2.37 5.55
C VAL A 46 -7.78 -2.48 4.07
N ALA A 47 -7.04 -3.52 3.68
CA ALA A 47 -6.83 -3.86 2.27
C ALA A 47 -8.14 -4.38 1.67
N TYR A 48 -8.53 -3.86 0.50
CA TYR A 48 -9.81 -4.14 -0.17
C TYR A 48 -9.56 -4.51 -1.63
N GLN A 49 -9.15 -5.77 -1.84
CA GLN A 49 -8.93 -6.38 -3.14
C GLN A 49 -8.98 -7.90 -2.94
N GLY A 50 -9.99 -8.57 -3.50
CA GLY A 50 -10.12 -10.03 -3.38
C GLY A 50 -9.88 -10.80 -4.68
N THR A 51 -9.91 -10.12 -5.83
CA THR A 51 -9.60 -10.71 -7.13
C THR A 51 -8.70 -9.76 -7.93
N PRO A 52 -8.13 -10.19 -9.06
CA PRO A 52 -7.47 -9.29 -10.00
C PRO A 52 -8.37 -8.21 -10.61
N ASP A 53 -9.69 -8.36 -10.50
CA ASP A 53 -10.67 -7.42 -11.07
C ASP A 53 -10.81 -6.17 -10.22
N ASP A 54 -11.30 -5.09 -10.82
CA ASP A 54 -11.56 -3.83 -10.14
C ASP A 54 -12.68 -3.96 -9.08
N PRO A 55 -12.40 -3.76 -7.78
CA PRO A 55 -13.39 -3.92 -6.72
C PRO A 55 -14.27 -2.67 -6.54
N LEU A 56 -14.00 -1.58 -7.28
CA LEU A 56 -14.64 -0.27 -7.15
C LEU A 56 -15.70 0.00 -8.24
N VAL A 57 -16.26 -1.05 -8.86
CA VAL A 57 -17.24 -0.90 -9.96
C VAL A 57 -18.65 -1.35 -9.60
N THR A 58 -18.81 -2.13 -8.52
CA THR A 58 -20.12 -2.66 -8.10
C THR A 58 -20.67 -1.86 -6.92
N THR A 59 -21.46 -0.82 -7.22
CA THR A 59 -21.97 0.14 -6.23
C THR A 59 -22.67 -0.53 -5.04
N SER A 60 -23.55 -1.51 -5.28
CA SER A 60 -24.28 -2.21 -4.23
C SER A 60 -23.36 -2.99 -3.30
N GLN A 61 -22.30 -3.60 -3.83
CA GLN A 61 -21.31 -4.31 -3.04
C GLN A 61 -20.50 -3.34 -2.18
N CYS A 62 -19.98 -2.27 -2.79
CA CYS A 62 -19.24 -1.21 -2.08
C CYS A 62 -20.08 -0.60 -0.94
N GLN A 63 -21.40 -0.42 -1.12
CA GLN A 63 -22.29 0.06 -0.07
C GLN A 63 -22.42 -0.91 1.11
N LEU A 64 -22.52 -2.22 0.84
CA LEU A 64 -22.60 -3.25 1.88
C LEU A 64 -21.29 -3.32 2.68
N ASP A 65 -20.15 -3.31 1.99
CA ASP A 65 -18.82 -3.35 2.60
C ASP A 65 -18.52 -2.07 3.39
N ALA A 66 -18.73 -0.89 2.79
CA ALA A 66 -18.53 0.39 3.46
C ALA A 66 -19.41 0.53 4.72
N SER A 67 -20.65 0.02 4.67
CA SER A 67 -21.55 0.02 5.82
C SER A 67 -21.00 -0.79 6.98
N LEU A 68 -20.46 -1.99 6.72
CA LEU A 68 -19.86 -2.83 7.76
C LEU A 68 -18.52 -2.27 8.25
N MET A 69 -17.65 -1.81 7.34
CA MET A 69 -16.38 -1.15 7.66
C MET A 69 -16.58 0.04 8.62
N LYS A 70 -17.63 0.84 8.39
CA LYS A 70 -17.99 1.98 9.26
C LYS A 70 -18.28 1.55 10.69
N THR A 71 -18.83 0.35 10.92
CA THR A 71 -19.19 -0.13 12.27
C THR A 71 -17.97 -0.37 13.17
N ILE A 72 -16.80 -0.63 12.58
CA ILE A 72 -15.54 -0.87 13.31
C ILE A 72 -14.61 0.35 13.30
N GLY A 73 -15.03 1.45 12.66
CA GLY A 73 -14.26 2.69 12.61
C GLY A 73 -13.18 2.72 11.52
N THR A 74 -13.28 1.88 10.49
CA THR A 74 -12.44 1.97 9.30
C THR A 74 -12.64 3.33 8.63
N ASN A 75 -11.54 4.00 8.29
CA ASN A 75 -11.56 5.28 7.58
C ASN A 75 -10.71 5.27 6.30
N SER A 76 -10.09 4.14 5.97
CA SER A 76 -9.21 4.01 4.82
C SER A 76 -9.33 2.63 4.19
N ILE A 77 -9.26 2.54 2.86
CA ILE A 77 -9.07 1.28 2.15
C ILE A 77 -7.86 1.37 1.24
N ARG A 78 -7.08 0.28 1.17
CA ARG A 78 -6.03 0.12 0.17
C ARG A 78 -6.55 -0.73 -0.98
N VAL A 79 -6.50 -0.18 -2.19
CA VAL A 79 -6.94 -0.85 -3.42
C VAL A 79 -5.73 -1.03 -4.31
N TYR A 80 -5.53 -2.23 -4.84
CA TYR A 80 -4.31 -2.59 -5.56
C TYR A 80 -4.48 -2.42 -7.07
N HIS A 81 -5.71 -2.56 -7.59
CA HIS A 81 -5.98 -2.46 -9.02
C HIS A 81 -7.33 -1.82 -9.29
N VAL A 82 -7.38 -0.99 -10.34
CA VAL A 82 -8.62 -0.49 -10.95
C VAL A 82 -8.49 -0.51 -12.46
N ASP A 83 -9.62 -0.57 -13.16
CA ASP A 83 -9.70 -0.32 -14.59
C ASP A 83 -10.13 1.14 -14.83
N PRO A 84 -9.25 2.01 -15.35
CA PRO A 84 -9.55 3.43 -15.56
C PRO A 84 -10.63 3.70 -16.61
N LEU A 85 -11.12 2.68 -17.32
CA LEU A 85 -12.21 2.79 -18.30
C LEU A 85 -13.61 2.57 -17.70
N LEU A 86 -13.68 2.04 -16.47
CA LEU A 86 -14.94 1.76 -15.78
C LEU A 86 -15.39 2.97 -14.95
N ASN A 87 -16.67 2.97 -14.55
CA ASN A 87 -17.23 4.03 -13.71
C ASN A 87 -17.10 3.66 -12.23
N HIS A 88 -16.41 4.51 -11.46
CA HIS A 88 -16.19 4.33 -10.01
C HIS A 88 -17.09 5.20 -9.13
N ASP A 89 -17.93 6.07 -9.70
CA ASP A 89 -18.69 7.11 -8.99
C ASP A 89 -19.49 6.53 -7.83
N GLY A 90 -20.19 5.42 -8.05
CA GLY A 90 -21.05 4.83 -7.04
C GLY A 90 -20.28 4.21 -5.87
N CYS A 91 -19.15 3.57 -6.13
CA CYS A 91 -18.29 3.02 -5.07
C CYS A 91 -17.54 4.12 -4.32
N MET A 92 -16.95 5.08 -5.04
CA MET A 92 -16.26 6.21 -4.44
C MET A 92 -17.20 7.02 -3.55
N LYS A 93 -18.45 7.23 -3.98
CA LYS A 93 -19.50 7.83 -3.16
C LYS A 93 -19.86 6.98 -1.95
N ALA A 94 -20.02 5.66 -2.10
CA ALA A 94 -20.35 4.78 -0.97
C ALA A 94 -19.28 4.84 0.14
N PHE A 95 -18.00 4.84 -0.23
CA PHE A 95 -16.89 4.99 0.71
C PHE A 95 -16.83 6.41 1.29
N ALA A 96 -17.03 7.45 0.49
CA ALA A 96 -17.07 8.84 0.96
C ALA A 96 -18.19 9.07 2.00
N ASP A 97 -19.41 8.56 1.75
CA ASP A 97 -20.55 8.64 2.68
C ASP A 97 -20.30 7.87 3.99
N ALA A 98 -19.40 6.87 3.95
CA ALA A 98 -18.93 6.14 5.11
C ALA A 98 -17.75 6.82 5.83
N GLY A 99 -17.17 7.89 5.27
CA GLY A 99 -15.97 8.55 5.80
C GLY A 99 -14.67 7.82 5.49
N ILE A 100 -14.64 7.03 4.39
CA ILE A 100 -13.55 6.15 4.02
C ILE A 100 -12.79 6.72 2.81
N TYR A 101 -11.47 6.90 2.97
CA TYR A 101 -10.54 7.30 1.92
C TYR A 101 -9.98 6.09 1.17
N VAL A 102 -9.71 6.27 -0.12
CA VAL A 102 -9.11 5.26 -0.99
C VAL A 102 -7.63 5.57 -1.21
N TRP A 103 -6.77 4.55 -1.02
CA TRP A 103 -5.34 4.58 -1.27
C TRP A 103 -5.02 3.60 -2.39
N LEU A 104 -4.76 4.10 -3.60
CA LEU A 104 -4.83 3.31 -4.83
C LEU A 104 -3.45 3.14 -5.47
N SER A 105 -3.10 1.91 -5.83
CA SER A 105 -1.91 1.66 -6.65
C SER A 105 -2.14 2.06 -8.11
N LEU A 106 -1.15 2.75 -8.68
CA LEU A 106 -1.04 3.02 -10.11
C LEU A 106 -0.49 1.82 -10.91
N PRO A 107 0.49 1.04 -10.44
CA PRO A 107 0.88 -0.18 -11.14
C PRO A 107 -0.25 -1.20 -11.21
N THR A 108 -0.38 -1.83 -12.37
CA THR A 108 -1.12 -3.08 -12.55
C THR A 108 -0.15 -4.19 -12.97
N PHE A 109 -0.64 -5.41 -13.17
CA PHE A 109 0.15 -6.62 -13.40
C PHE A 109 1.18 -6.49 -14.53
N ASN A 110 0.91 -5.67 -15.55
CA ASN A 110 1.79 -5.46 -16.71
C ASN A 110 2.47 -4.08 -16.76
N THR A 111 2.30 -3.24 -15.74
CA THR A 111 2.91 -1.90 -15.66
C THR A 111 3.68 -1.68 -14.36
N SER A 112 3.95 -2.76 -13.62
CA SER A 112 4.78 -2.73 -12.43
C SER A 112 6.26 -2.60 -12.79
N ILE A 113 7.02 -1.86 -11.97
CA ILE A 113 8.48 -1.78 -12.13
C ILE A 113 9.09 -3.12 -11.71
N GLU A 114 9.85 -3.74 -12.60
CA GLU A 114 10.58 -4.97 -12.30
C GLU A 114 11.83 -4.69 -11.45
N SER A 115 12.05 -5.49 -10.41
CA SER A 115 13.15 -5.29 -9.47
C SER A 115 14.55 -5.56 -10.04
N THR A 116 14.65 -6.54 -10.95
CA THR A 116 15.94 -7.08 -11.45
C THR A 116 16.40 -6.43 -12.74
N ASN A 117 15.47 -5.88 -13.52
CA ASN A 117 15.75 -5.10 -14.72
C ASN A 117 14.88 -3.83 -14.69
N PRO A 118 15.14 -2.91 -13.75
CA PRO A 118 14.22 -1.81 -13.50
C PRO A 118 14.28 -0.77 -14.63
N TYR A 119 13.12 -0.44 -15.17
CA TYR A 119 12.96 0.64 -16.15
C TYR A 119 11.67 1.42 -15.89
N TRP A 120 11.67 2.67 -16.35
CA TRP A 120 10.52 3.54 -16.38
C TRP A 120 10.34 4.05 -17.81
N SER A 121 9.16 3.87 -18.38
CA SER A 121 8.92 4.07 -19.81
C SER A 121 7.65 4.87 -20.08
N GLU A 122 7.56 5.48 -21.26
CA GLU A 122 6.37 6.25 -21.67
C GLU A 122 5.06 5.43 -21.63
N PRO A 123 5.02 4.15 -22.03
CA PRO A 123 3.80 3.34 -21.90
C PRO A 123 3.36 3.13 -20.45
N MET A 124 4.30 2.91 -19.52
CA MET A 124 3.98 2.78 -18.09
C MET A 124 3.45 4.10 -17.53
N PHE A 125 4.14 5.21 -17.83
CA PHE A 125 3.67 6.55 -17.48
C PHE A 125 2.27 6.81 -18.03
N SER A 126 2.02 6.55 -19.32
CA SER A 126 0.71 6.73 -19.93
C SER A 126 -0.38 5.89 -19.24
N ALA A 127 -0.09 4.64 -18.89
CA ALA A 127 -1.04 3.81 -18.14
C ALA A 127 -1.37 4.42 -16.77
N TYR A 128 -0.37 4.93 -16.05
CA TYR A 128 -0.58 5.54 -14.73
C TYR A 128 -1.38 6.85 -14.85
N THR A 129 -1.12 7.67 -15.89
CA THR A 129 -1.90 8.90 -16.12
C THR A 129 -3.38 8.64 -16.31
N LYS A 130 -3.77 7.54 -16.97
CA LYS A 130 -5.19 7.18 -17.15
C LYS A 130 -5.89 6.90 -15.82
N ILE A 131 -5.20 6.23 -14.88
CA ILE A 131 -5.73 5.97 -13.54
C ILE A 131 -5.85 7.29 -12.76
N VAL A 132 -4.82 8.15 -12.83
CA VAL A 132 -4.89 9.48 -12.19
C VAL A 132 -6.05 10.30 -12.75
N ASP A 133 -6.22 10.34 -14.07
CA ASP A 133 -7.30 11.08 -14.74
C ASP A 133 -8.69 10.59 -14.31
N ALA A 134 -8.88 9.27 -14.19
CA ALA A 134 -10.14 8.67 -13.75
C ALA A 134 -10.45 8.96 -12.27
N MET A 135 -9.43 8.99 -11.40
CA MET A 135 -9.63 8.95 -9.95
C MET A 135 -9.45 10.30 -9.24
N GLN A 136 -8.77 11.28 -9.85
CA GLN A 136 -8.39 12.52 -9.15
C GLN A 136 -9.58 13.39 -8.69
N GLY A 137 -10.73 13.26 -9.37
CA GLY A 137 -11.93 14.05 -9.10
C GLY A 137 -12.63 13.70 -7.78
N TYR A 138 -12.32 12.53 -7.18
CA TYR A 138 -12.94 12.10 -5.94
C TYR A 138 -12.24 12.71 -4.72
N GLU A 139 -13.00 13.37 -3.84
CA GLU A 139 -12.45 14.04 -2.63
C GLU A 139 -11.86 13.04 -1.63
N ASN A 140 -12.40 11.82 -1.57
CA ASN A 140 -11.89 10.74 -0.75
C ASN A 140 -10.72 9.96 -1.40
N MET A 141 -10.17 10.42 -2.52
CA MET A 141 -8.90 9.89 -3.03
C MET A 141 -7.76 10.38 -2.12
N GLY A 142 -7.27 9.48 -1.25
CA GLY A 142 -6.33 9.77 -0.17
C GLY A 142 -4.87 9.82 -0.62
N GLY A 143 -4.48 8.96 -1.56
CA GLY A 143 -3.12 8.94 -2.12
C GLY A 143 -2.93 7.84 -3.17
N PHE A 144 -1.92 8.01 -4.01
CA PHE A 144 -1.52 7.03 -5.02
C PHE A 144 -0.25 6.27 -4.60
N TRP A 145 -0.21 4.96 -4.81
CA TRP A 145 1.02 4.17 -4.66
C TRP A 145 1.71 4.03 -6.02
N ILE A 146 2.99 4.40 -6.09
CA ILE A 146 3.80 4.28 -7.31
C ILE A 146 4.41 2.88 -7.47
N GLY A 147 4.44 2.10 -6.40
CA GLY A 147 5.05 0.77 -6.36
C GLY A 147 4.73 0.07 -5.04
N ASN A 148 4.76 -1.26 -5.10
CA ASN A 148 4.61 -2.15 -3.96
C ASN A 148 5.74 -3.17 -3.97
N GLU A 149 6.57 -3.17 -2.93
CA GLU A 149 7.63 -4.15 -2.70
C GLU A 149 8.52 -4.39 -3.93
N VAL A 150 8.84 -3.34 -4.67
CA VAL A 150 9.75 -3.41 -5.83
C VAL A 150 11.16 -3.82 -5.38
N VAL A 151 11.55 -3.52 -4.15
CA VAL A 151 12.85 -3.92 -3.58
C VAL A 151 12.62 -4.83 -2.38
N ILE A 152 12.87 -6.12 -2.56
CA ILE A 152 12.74 -7.18 -1.54
C ILE A 152 14.04 -7.96 -1.31
N LYS A 153 15.07 -7.73 -2.15
CA LYS A 153 16.39 -8.37 -2.05
C LYS A 153 17.52 -7.34 -2.20
N PRO A 154 18.70 -7.60 -1.64
CA PRO A 154 19.83 -6.65 -1.70
C PRO A 154 20.27 -6.23 -3.11
N ASP A 155 20.23 -7.17 -4.06
CA ASP A 155 20.58 -6.98 -5.46
C ASP A 155 19.52 -6.21 -6.28
N GLN A 156 18.41 -5.81 -5.65
CA GLN A 156 17.31 -5.07 -6.29
C GLN A 156 17.31 -3.58 -5.96
N SER A 157 18.25 -3.10 -5.13
CA SER A 157 18.33 -1.69 -4.73
C SER A 157 18.45 -0.71 -5.91
N LEU A 158 18.98 -1.16 -7.05
CA LEU A 158 19.02 -0.40 -8.31
C LEU A 158 17.64 -0.05 -8.91
N ALA A 159 16.55 -0.64 -8.41
CA ALA A 159 15.20 -0.25 -8.80
C ALA A 159 14.73 1.04 -8.08
N THR A 160 15.33 1.41 -6.95
CA THR A 160 14.89 2.58 -6.18
C THR A 160 15.01 3.93 -6.91
N PRO A 161 16.04 4.22 -7.75
CA PRO A 161 16.05 5.41 -8.59
C PRO A 161 14.90 5.44 -9.60
N VAL A 162 14.49 4.28 -10.13
CA VAL A 162 13.38 4.14 -11.09
C VAL A 162 12.03 4.38 -10.41
N VAL A 163 11.83 3.82 -9.21
CA VAL A 163 10.66 4.11 -8.36
C VAL A 163 10.54 5.61 -8.08
N ARG A 164 11.66 6.25 -7.73
CA ARG A 164 11.72 7.69 -7.44
C ARG A 164 11.45 8.54 -8.70
N ALA A 165 11.96 8.13 -9.86
CA ALA A 165 11.65 8.75 -11.16
C ALA A 165 10.15 8.69 -11.50
N ALA A 166 9.54 7.51 -11.34
CA ALA A 166 8.10 7.34 -11.59
C ALA A 166 7.27 8.25 -10.68
N ALA A 167 7.63 8.37 -9.39
CA ALA A 167 6.95 9.26 -8.46
C ALA A 167 7.08 10.73 -8.88
N ALA A 168 8.28 11.17 -9.23
CA ALA A 168 8.56 12.53 -9.68
C ALA A 168 7.76 12.88 -10.94
N ASP A 169 7.74 11.99 -11.93
CA ASP A 169 7.02 12.19 -13.19
C ASP A 169 5.49 12.24 -12.98
N MET A 170 4.95 11.36 -12.13
CA MET A 170 3.51 11.37 -11.81
C MET A 170 3.10 12.64 -11.05
N LYS A 171 3.93 13.11 -10.11
CA LYS A 171 3.72 14.38 -9.41
C LYS A 171 3.79 15.57 -10.37
N ALA A 172 4.74 15.57 -11.31
CA ALA A 172 4.85 16.59 -12.34
C ALA A 172 3.62 16.60 -13.25
N TYR A 173 3.10 15.42 -13.64
CA TYR A 173 1.86 15.31 -14.41
C TYR A 173 0.65 15.87 -13.67
N ILE A 174 0.44 15.47 -12.40
CA ILE A 174 -0.65 15.97 -11.55
C ILE A 174 -0.60 17.52 -11.46
N ALA A 175 0.60 18.07 -11.28
CA ALA A 175 0.80 19.52 -11.22
C ALA A 175 0.50 20.23 -12.56
N LEU A 176 0.98 19.69 -13.68
CA LEU A 176 0.74 20.26 -15.02
C LEU A 176 -0.73 20.21 -15.44
N LYS A 177 -1.46 19.19 -15.00
CA LYS A 177 -2.92 19.09 -15.18
C LYS A 177 -3.71 20.04 -14.29
N ASN A 178 -3.06 20.73 -13.35
CA ASN A 178 -3.69 21.54 -12.32
C ASN A 178 -4.74 20.76 -11.51
N TYR A 179 -4.47 19.47 -11.28
CA TYR A 179 -5.29 18.63 -10.41
C TYR A 179 -5.05 18.96 -8.94
N ARG A 180 -5.94 18.46 -8.08
CA ARG A 180 -5.68 18.43 -6.64
C ARG A 180 -4.35 17.72 -6.40
N LYS A 181 -3.54 18.24 -5.48
CA LYS A 181 -2.24 17.66 -5.09
C LYS A 181 -2.43 16.40 -4.25
N ILE A 182 -2.96 15.33 -4.87
CA ILE A 182 -3.08 14.01 -4.27
C ILE A 182 -1.66 13.48 -4.07
N PRO A 183 -1.30 13.05 -2.85
CA PRO A 183 0.07 12.63 -2.58
C PRO A 183 0.40 11.31 -3.30
N VAL A 184 1.66 11.16 -3.70
CA VAL A 184 2.17 9.94 -4.37
C VAL A 184 3.24 9.29 -3.49
N GLY A 185 2.97 8.08 -3.01
CA GLY A 185 3.81 7.34 -2.07
C GLY A 185 4.30 6.00 -2.62
N TYR A 186 5.01 5.25 -1.77
CA TYR A 186 5.55 3.93 -2.09
C TYR A 186 5.33 2.96 -0.91
N SER A 187 4.95 1.72 -1.19
CA SER A 187 4.78 0.65 -0.20
C SER A 187 5.99 -0.29 -0.24
N ALA A 188 6.76 -0.34 0.84
CA ALA A 188 7.97 -1.15 0.96
C ALA A 188 7.72 -2.46 1.71
N ALA A 189 8.52 -3.48 1.40
CA ALA A 189 8.60 -4.68 2.21
C ALA A 189 9.44 -4.40 3.48
N ASP A 190 9.16 -5.15 4.55
CA ASP A 190 9.91 -5.11 5.80
C ASP A 190 11.10 -6.09 5.79
N ILE A 191 12.20 -5.65 5.18
CA ILE A 191 13.48 -6.36 5.12
C ILE A 191 14.49 -5.54 5.92
N ALA A 192 14.97 -6.06 7.04
CA ALA A 192 15.71 -5.30 8.05
C ALA A 192 16.90 -4.50 7.49
N GLU A 193 17.64 -5.06 6.54
CA GLU A 193 18.81 -4.41 5.94
C GLU A 193 18.45 -3.39 4.83
N LEU A 194 17.24 -3.47 4.27
CA LEU A 194 16.83 -2.67 3.10
C LEU A 194 15.81 -1.58 3.44
N SER A 195 14.85 -1.85 4.34
CA SER A 195 13.74 -0.92 4.57
C SER A 195 14.21 0.48 5.01
N PRO A 196 15.19 0.65 5.93
CA PRO A 196 15.72 1.98 6.24
C PRO A 196 16.43 2.65 5.05
N MET A 197 17.08 1.85 4.19
CA MET A 197 17.78 2.37 3.00
C MET A 197 16.78 2.84 1.94
N VAL A 198 15.75 2.04 1.65
CA VAL A 198 14.67 2.40 0.72
C VAL A 198 13.90 3.61 1.26
N GLN A 199 13.53 3.61 2.54
CA GLN A 199 12.87 4.72 3.22
C GLN A 199 13.66 6.03 3.02
N ASN A 200 14.93 6.04 3.42
CA ASN A 200 15.72 7.27 3.34
C ASN A 200 16.00 7.69 1.89
N TYR A 201 16.29 6.76 0.99
CA TYR A 201 16.59 7.08 -0.40
C TYR A 201 15.41 7.74 -1.14
N LEU A 202 14.18 7.30 -0.88
CA LEU A 202 13.00 7.83 -1.56
C LEU A 202 12.58 9.23 -1.06
N ALA A 203 13.20 9.72 0.02
CA ALA A 203 12.94 11.04 0.61
C ALA A 203 14.19 11.94 0.73
N CYS A 204 15.34 11.51 0.20
CA CYS A 204 16.62 12.19 0.45
C CYS A 204 16.97 13.33 -0.51
N ASP A 205 16.20 13.54 -1.58
CA ASP A 205 16.51 14.63 -2.51
C ASP A 205 16.19 15.99 -1.86
N PRO A 206 17.08 17.00 -1.94
CA PRO A 206 16.78 18.33 -1.42
C PRO A 206 15.59 19.01 -2.12
N ASP A 207 15.25 18.61 -3.36
CA ASP A 207 14.05 19.03 -4.06
C ASP A 207 12.90 18.03 -3.79
N PRO A 208 11.86 18.41 -3.03
CA PRO A 208 10.73 17.54 -2.73
C PRO A 208 9.95 17.08 -3.97
N ALA A 209 10.11 17.73 -5.13
CA ALA A 209 9.51 17.26 -6.38
C ALA A 209 10.09 15.90 -6.83
N ASN A 210 11.32 15.58 -6.42
CA ASN A 210 12.01 14.33 -6.72
C ASN A 210 11.78 13.24 -5.66
N ASN A 211 11.09 13.55 -4.56
CA ASN A 211 10.81 12.59 -3.49
C ASN A 211 9.39 12.03 -3.59
N ILE A 212 9.15 10.89 -2.94
CA ILE A 212 7.78 10.45 -2.64
C ILE A 212 7.14 11.37 -1.57
N ASP A 213 5.81 11.43 -1.54
CA ASP A 213 5.05 12.24 -0.58
C ASP A 213 4.69 11.51 0.71
N PHE A 214 4.73 10.17 0.72
CA PHE A 214 4.56 9.33 1.91
C PHE A 214 5.17 7.95 1.72
N PHE A 215 5.48 7.28 2.83
CA PHE A 215 6.06 5.94 2.86
C PHE A 215 5.14 4.95 3.58
N GLY A 216 4.89 3.81 2.94
CA GLY A 216 4.21 2.67 3.53
C GLY A 216 5.19 1.55 3.83
N LEU A 217 5.01 0.86 4.95
CA LEU A 217 5.72 -0.38 5.26
C LEU A 217 4.74 -1.54 5.42
N ASN A 218 4.90 -2.59 4.62
CA ASN A 218 4.23 -3.87 4.81
C ASN A 218 4.99 -4.65 5.89
N SER A 219 4.51 -4.61 7.13
CA SER A 219 5.19 -5.24 8.28
C SER A 219 4.27 -6.19 9.04
N TYR A 220 4.71 -7.44 9.08
CA TYR A 220 4.04 -8.55 9.76
C TYR A 220 4.81 -9.01 11.02
N ARG A 221 5.68 -8.17 11.59
CA ARG A 221 6.53 -8.56 12.74
C ARG A 221 5.75 -8.83 14.03
N TRP A 222 4.56 -8.26 14.18
CA TRP A 222 3.73 -8.46 15.36
C TRP A 222 2.76 -9.62 15.17
N CYS A 223 3.08 -10.76 15.78
CA CYS A 223 2.32 -12.00 15.68
C CYS A 223 1.83 -12.44 17.06
N GLY A 224 0.54 -12.78 17.20
CA GLY A 224 -0.04 -13.30 18.43
C GLY A 224 0.10 -12.36 19.64
N GLU A 225 0.37 -12.94 20.81
CA GLU A 225 0.73 -12.18 22.01
C GLU A 225 2.17 -11.67 21.89
N SER A 226 2.31 -10.41 21.49
CA SER A 226 3.60 -9.72 21.37
C SER A 226 3.58 -8.39 22.14
N SER A 227 4.67 -7.64 22.03
CA SER A 227 4.83 -6.31 22.62
C SER A 227 5.63 -5.41 21.69
N TYR A 228 5.70 -4.12 22.00
CA TYR A 228 6.46 -3.13 21.25
C TYR A 228 7.94 -3.54 21.05
N GLN A 229 8.57 -4.12 22.08
CA GLN A 229 9.94 -4.62 22.02
C GLN A 229 10.05 -5.99 21.35
N ILE A 230 9.16 -6.94 21.66
CA ILE A 230 9.24 -8.31 21.10
C ILE A 230 9.01 -8.30 19.59
N SER A 231 8.08 -7.48 19.11
CA SER A 231 7.80 -7.30 17.67
C SER A 231 8.91 -6.55 16.93
N GLY A 232 9.83 -5.89 17.64
CA GLY A 232 10.81 -5.00 17.03
C GLY A 232 10.22 -3.69 16.50
N TYR A 233 8.99 -3.31 16.89
CA TYR A 233 8.41 -2.01 16.53
C TYR A 233 9.21 -0.84 17.13
N ASP A 234 9.92 -1.06 18.22
CA ASP A 234 10.90 -0.12 18.77
C ASP A 234 12.03 0.19 17.80
N THR A 235 12.53 -0.82 17.08
CA THR A 235 13.55 -0.62 16.04
C THR A 235 13.01 0.12 14.82
N LEU A 236 11.76 -0.16 14.42
CA LEU A 236 11.08 0.57 13.35
C LEU A 236 10.86 2.03 13.72
N GLN A 237 10.40 2.30 14.95
CA GLN A 237 10.22 3.64 15.46
C GLN A 237 11.54 4.41 15.54
N ALA A 238 12.62 3.77 15.99
CA ALA A 238 13.95 4.39 16.03
C ALA A 238 14.43 4.77 14.61
N ALA A 239 14.16 3.96 13.60
CA ALA A 239 14.51 4.24 12.21
C ALA A 239 13.64 5.34 11.57
N ALA A 240 12.43 5.58 12.08
CA ALA A 240 11.47 6.53 11.50
C ALA A 240 11.39 7.89 12.25
N LYS A 241 11.98 8.01 13.44
CA LYS A 241 11.78 9.13 14.37
C LYS A 241 11.93 10.54 13.75
N ASP A 242 12.87 10.71 12.82
CA ASP A 242 13.18 11.99 12.17
C ASP A 242 12.82 12.01 10.67
N TYR A 243 11.92 11.12 10.24
CA TYR A 243 11.55 11.01 8.84
C TYR A 243 10.66 12.18 8.39
N PRO A 244 10.97 12.88 7.28
CA PRO A 244 10.38 14.19 6.97
C PRO A 244 8.99 14.14 6.32
N ILE A 245 8.55 12.96 5.88
CA ILE A 245 7.25 12.74 5.21
C ILE A 245 6.42 11.73 6.00
N PRO A 246 5.08 11.69 5.82
CA PRO A 246 4.22 10.74 6.52
C PRO A 246 4.66 9.30 6.29
N ILE A 247 4.67 8.52 7.37
CA ILE A 247 4.96 7.09 7.35
C ILE A 247 3.85 6.32 8.07
N PHE A 248 3.45 5.16 7.56
CA PHE A 248 2.46 4.29 8.18
C PHE A 248 2.65 2.83 7.76
N PHE A 249 2.00 1.91 8.45
CA PHE A 249 1.98 0.51 8.03
C PHE A 249 0.97 0.34 6.88
N SER A 250 1.48 0.12 5.67
CA SER A 250 0.64 -0.07 4.47
C SER A 250 -0.01 -1.45 4.41
N GLU A 251 0.54 -2.41 5.16
CA GLU A 251 -0.07 -3.69 5.54
C GLU A 251 0.45 -4.11 6.92
N THR A 252 -0.43 -4.68 7.75
CA THR A 252 -0.09 -5.41 8.97
C THR A 252 -1.18 -6.44 9.32
N GLY A 253 -1.00 -7.16 10.43
CA GLY A 253 -1.94 -8.18 10.90
C GLY A 253 -1.50 -9.60 10.58
N CYS A 254 -0.28 -9.96 11.04
CA CYS A 254 0.25 -11.33 11.00
C CYS A 254 -0.83 -12.34 11.42
N ASN A 255 -1.10 -13.34 10.57
CA ASN A 255 -2.20 -14.28 10.78
C ASN A 255 -1.84 -15.55 11.54
N GLN A 256 -0.59 -15.68 11.98
CA GLN A 256 -0.11 -16.81 12.79
C GLN A 256 0.61 -16.33 14.05
N PRO A 257 0.25 -16.83 15.26
CA PRO A 257 -0.84 -17.76 15.52
C PRO A 257 -2.23 -17.13 15.32
N ALA A 258 -3.22 -17.96 15.00
CA ALA A 258 -4.64 -17.59 14.97
C ALA A 258 -5.33 -17.89 16.32
N PRO A 259 -6.40 -17.15 16.69
CA PRO A 259 -6.96 -16.00 15.97
C PRO A 259 -6.09 -14.74 16.12
N ARG A 260 -6.16 -13.83 15.14
CA ARG A 260 -5.47 -12.54 15.21
C ARG A 260 -6.04 -11.68 16.34
N LEU A 261 -5.17 -11.20 17.21
CA LEU A 261 -5.54 -10.38 18.37
C LEU A 261 -5.48 -8.87 18.10
N PHE A 262 -4.75 -8.47 17.05
CA PHE A 262 -4.55 -7.07 16.64
C PHE A 262 -4.04 -6.14 17.75
N THR A 263 -3.27 -6.68 18.70
CA THR A 263 -2.72 -5.91 19.83
C THR A 263 -1.65 -4.91 19.44
N ASP A 264 -1.08 -5.03 18.23
CA ASP A 264 -0.21 -4.06 17.57
C ASP A 264 -0.89 -2.70 17.41
N GLN A 265 -2.21 -2.68 17.19
CA GLN A 265 -2.96 -1.44 16.99
C GLN A 265 -2.84 -0.52 18.21
N ALA A 266 -2.88 -1.07 19.43
CA ALA A 266 -2.68 -0.27 20.64
C ALA A 266 -1.27 0.37 20.71
N ALA A 267 -0.25 -0.28 20.14
CA ALA A 267 1.11 0.27 20.07
C ALA A 267 1.23 1.34 18.96
N ILE A 268 0.73 1.06 17.75
CA ILE A 268 0.81 1.94 16.57
C ILE A 268 0.16 3.30 16.86
N PHE A 269 -1.00 3.30 17.51
CA PHE A 269 -1.71 4.53 17.89
C PHE A 269 -1.38 5.01 19.31
N GLY A 270 -0.43 4.34 19.99
CA GLY A 270 0.01 4.64 21.33
C GLY A 270 1.08 5.74 21.40
N PRO A 271 1.44 6.18 22.61
CA PRO A 271 2.33 7.33 22.83
C PRO A 271 3.73 7.17 22.21
N ASP A 272 4.22 5.94 22.06
CA ASP A 272 5.54 5.67 21.49
C ASP A 272 5.62 5.90 19.97
N MET A 273 4.51 5.70 19.26
CA MET A 273 4.49 5.70 17.79
C MET A 273 3.61 6.80 17.17
N VAL A 274 2.56 7.28 17.85
CA VAL A 274 1.55 8.22 17.31
C VAL A 274 2.14 9.55 16.81
N ASN A 275 3.30 9.95 17.32
CA ASN A 275 3.98 11.17 16.89
C ASN A 275 4.69 11.03 15.54
N THR A 276 5.03 9.79 15.13
CA THR A 276 5.80 9.47 13.92
C THR A 276 4.93 8.72 12.89
N TRP A 277 4.22 7.68 13.32
CA TRP A 277 3.42 6.83 12.46
C TRP A 277 1.99 7.35 12.31
N SER A 278 1.53 7.42 11.06
CA SER A 278 0.21 7.92 10.69
C SER A 278 -0.86 6.83 10.69
N GLY A 279 -0.65 5.73 11.43
CA GLY A 279 -1.60 4.62 11.56
C GLY A 279 -1.22 3.37 10.77
N SER A 280 -2.22 2.58 10.39
CA SER A 280 -2.02 1.29 9.73
C SER A 280 -3.19 0.83 8.89
N ILE A 281 -2.91 -0.06 7.94
CA ILE A 281 -3.87 -0.77 7.11
C ILE A 281 -3.76 -2.28 7.40
N ILE A 282 -4.85 -2.91 7.81
CA ILE A 282 -4.92 -4.35 8.07
C ILE A 282 -5.03 -5.11 6.75
N TYR A 283 -4.18 -6.11 6.55
CA TYR A 283 -4.30 -7.08 5.46
C TYR A 283 -5.10 -8.29 5.96
N GLU A 284 -6.32 -8.58 5.49
CA GLU A 284 -7.14 -7.84 4.52
C GLU A 284 -8.64 -8.00 4.81
N TRP A 285 -9.49 -7.30 4.05
CA TRP A 285 -10.94 -7.34 4.24
C TRP A 285 -11.53 -8.71 3.85
N VAL A 286 -11.28 -9.13 2.61
CA VAL A 286 -11.87 -10.33 2.02
C VAL A 286 -11.11 -11.58 2.46
N GLN A 287 -11.83 -12.63 2.88
CA GLN A 287 -11.21 -13.92 3.14
C GLN A 287 -10.89 -14.66 1.84
N GLU A 288 -9.60 -14.86 1.62
CA GLU A 288 -9.06 -15.69 0.55
C GLU A 288 -8.40 -16.98 1.09
N VAL A 289 -7.78 -17.74 0.21
CA VAL A 289 -7.06 -18.98 0.55
C VAL A 289 -5.84 -18.75 1.45
N ASN A 290 -5.36 -17.51 1.53
CA ASN A 290 -4.23 -17.09 2.36
C ASN A 290 -4.58 -16.93 3.86
N ASN A 291 -5.88 -16.96 4.20
CA ASN A 291 -6.41 -16.81 5.56
C ASN A 291 -6.11 -15.47 6.25
N PHE A 292 -6.19 -14.36 5.50
CA PHE A 292 -6.04 -13.00 6.04
C PHE A 292 -7.34 -12.20 6.15
N GLY A 293 -8.49 -12.76 5.76
CA GLY A 293 -9.75 -12.02 5.74
C GLY A 293 -10.30 -11.60 7.10
N LEU A 294 -11.12 -10.56 7.08
CA LEU A 294 -11.98 -10.12 8.17
C LEU A 294 -13.45 -10.52 7.93
N VAL A 295 -13.84 -10.71 6.67
CA VAL A 295 -15.20 -11.09 6.27
C VAL A 295 -15.17 -12.18 5.20
N ASN A 296 -16.28 -12.92 5.06
CA ASN A 296 -16.55 -13.79 3.92
C ASN A 296 -17.89 -13.42 3.28
N TYR A 297 -18.16 -13.86 2.04
CA TYR A 297 -19.39 -13.54 1.31
C TYR A 297 -20.32 -14.73 1.11
N GLY A 298 -20.08 -15.82 1.84
CA GLY A 298 -20.89 -17.04 1.75
C GLY A 298 -20.07 -18.33 1.80
N PRO A 299 -20.76 -19.48 1.77
CA PRO A 299 -20.09 -20.77 1.68
C PRO A 299 -19.32 -20.89 0.35
N ASN A 300 -18.25 -21.70 0.35
CA ASN A 300 -17.43 -22.03 -0.83
C ASN A 300 -16.42 -20.96 -1.29
N GLY A 301 -16.03 -20.02 -0.43
CA GLY A 301 -14.96 -19.06 -0.75
C GLY A 301 -15.37 -18.02 -1.79
N GLN A 302 -16.64 -17.62 -1.79
CA GLN A 302 -17.11 -16.52 -2.64
C GLN A 302 -16.38 -15.22 -2.28
N ILE A 303 -15.97 -14.52 -3.33
CA ILE A 303 -15.32 -13.22 -3.25
C ILE A 303 -16.32 -12.21 -3.84
N TYR A 304 -16.90 -11.40 -2.96
CA TYR A 304 -18.04 -10.52 -3.25
C TYR A 304 -19.34 -11.26 -3.63
N GLY A 305 -20.41 -10.50 -3.89
CA GLY A 305 -21.69 -11.03 -4.37
C GLY A 305 -22.81 -11.05 -3.32
N GLY A 306 -22.69 -10.26 -2.25
CA GLY A 306 -23.68 -10.20 -1.18
C GLY A 306 -23.20 -9.44 0.06
N PRO A 307 -24.01 -9.44 1.13
CA PRO A 307 -23.61 -8.84 2.41
C PRO A 307 -22.36 -9.53 2.98
N PRO A 308 -21.32 -8.79 3.39
CA PRO A 308 -20.16 -9.37 4.05
C PRO A 308 -20.56 -9.95 5.42
N ALA A 309 -20.12 -11.17 5.69
CA ALA A 309 -20.29 -11.85 6.98
C ALA A 309 -19.00 -11.75 7.80
N PRO A 310 -19.01 -11.06 8.97
CA PRO A 310 -17.87 -10.99 9.88
C PRO A 310 -17.30 -12.36 10.27
N MET A 311 -15.97 -12.50 10.21
CA MET A 311 -15.28 -13.72 10.65
C MET A 311 -14.83 -13.60 12.10
N GLN A 312 -15.29 -14.53 12.93
CA GLN A 312 -15.02 -14.50 14.37
C GLN A 312 -13.93 -15.48 14.80
N PRO A 313 -13.14 -15.15 15.84
CA PRO A 313 -13.21 -13.90 16.63
C PRO A 313 -12.41 -12.73 16.02
N GLY A 314 -11.80 -12.89 14.84
CA GLY A 314 -10.88 -11.89 14.26
C GLY A 314 -11.50 -10.51 14.04
N PHE A 315 -12.72 -10.45 13.49
CA PHE A 315 -13.45 -9.20 13.26
C PHE A 315 -13.72 -8.46 14.58
N ASP A 316 -14.24 -9.16 15.60
CA ASP A 316 -14.51 -8.56 16.90
C ASP A 316 -13.23 -8.14 17.62
N ASN A 317 -12.13 -8.89 17.48
CA ASN A 317 -10.84 -8.52 18.04
C ASN A 317 -10.37 -7.17 17.49
N LEU A 318 -10.40 -6.98 16.17
CA LEU A 318 -10.02 -5.70 15.55
C LEU A 318 -10.96 -4.57 15.96
N ALA A 319 -12.28 -4.83 15.91
CA ALA A 319 -13.30 -3.86 16.32
C ALA A 319 -13.07 -3.37 17.75
N ASN A 320 -12.76 -4.28 18.67
CA ASN A 320 -12.52 -3.96 20.08
C ASN A 320 -11.23 -3.15 20.28
N GLN A 321 -10.17 -3.41 19.51
CA GLN A 321 -8.96 -2.57 19.52
C GLN A 321 -9.30 -1.14 19.08
N TRP A 322 -9.93 -0.99 17.91
CA TRP A 322 -10.18 0.33 17.34
C TRP A 322 -11.24 1.15 18.06
N LYS A 323 -12.20 0.51 18.75
CA LYS A 323 -13.27 1.17 19.52
C LYS A 323 -12.73 2.15 20.57
N ASN A 324 -11.60 1.83 21.20
CA ASN A 324 -11.03 2.64 22.28
C ASN A 324 -9.85 3.51 21.81
N ILE A 325 -9.37 3.33 20.59
CA ILE A 325 -8.22 4.07 20.06
C ILE A 325 -8.68 5.44 19.57
N THR A 326 -8.24 6.48 20.28
CA THR A 326 -8.41 7.89 19.93
C THR A 326 -7.04 8.55 19.89
N PRO A 327 -6.34 8.52 18.74
CA PRO A 327 -4.97 9.01 18.66
C PRO A 327 -4.91 10.51 18.93
N ASN A 328 -3.98 10.93 19.78
CA ASN A 328 -3.74 12.36 20.04
C ASN A 328 -2.98 12.96 18.84
N GLY A 329 -3.68 13.74 18.03
CA GLY A 329 -3.11 14.45 16.89
C GLY A 329 -2.75 15.90 17.20
N VAL A 330 -2.21 16.58 16.19
CA VAL A 330 -2.00 18.03 16.17
C VAL A 330 -2.95 18.70 15.18
N ALA A 331 -3.45 19.89 15.50
CA ALA A 331 -4.20 20.70 14.53
C ALA A 331 -3.27 21.19 13.40
N GLU A 332 -3.74 21.20 12.16
CA GLU A 332 -2.93 21.55 10.98
C GLU A 332 -2.32 22.96 11.09
N ALA A 333 -3.12 23.92 11.58
CA ALA A 333 -2.69 25.30 11.77
C ALA A 333 -1.60 25.45 12.85
N ALA A 334 -1.58 24.55 13.84
CA ALA A 334 -0.57 24.53 14.91
C ALA A 334 0.70 23.75 14.51
N TYR A 335 0.63 22.93 13.47
CA TYR A 335 1.76 22.13 13.04
C TYR A 335 2.80 22.97 12.26
N THR A 336 4.03 23.00 12.76
CA THR A 336 5.17 23.73 12.16
C THR A 336 6.30 22.74 11.86
N PRO A 337 6.31 22.13 10.66
CA PRO A 337 7.30 21.10 10.33
C PRO A 337 8.71 21.71 10.23
N SER A 338 9.68 21.03 10.85
CA SER A 338 11.09 21.44 10.86
C SER A 338 12.06 20.35 10.38
N LEU A 339 11.55 19.15 10.09
CA LEU A 339 12.35 18.05 9.57
C LEU A 339 12.78 18.33 8.14
N VAL A 340 13.99 17.90 7.79
CA VAL A 340 14.59 18.07 6.47
C VAL A 340 14.84 16.72 5.82
N ALA A 341 15.07 16.71 4.51
CA ALA A 341 15.45 15.50 3.77
C ALA A 341 16.65 14.80 4.45
N PRO A 342 16.59 13.48 4.70
CA PRO A 342 17.74 12.73 5.19
C PRO A 342 18.84 12.68 4.11
N PRO A 343 20.09 12.39 4.48
CA PRO A 343 21.13 12.12 3.49
C PRO A 343 20.76 10.86 2.67
N CYS A 344 21.01 10.90 1.36
CA CYS A 344 20.86 9.71 0.53
C CYS A 344 21.85 8.64 0.99
N PRO A 345 21.42 7.37 1.16
CA PRO A 345 22.29 6.33 1.67
C PRO A 345 23.52 6.10 0.79
N ALA A 346 24.67 5.85 1.43
CA ALA A 346 25.87 5.38 0.73
C ALA A 346 25.74 3.90 0.37
N ALA A 347 26.45 3.47 -0.68
CA ALA A 347 26.48 2.06 -1.07
C ALA A 347 27.09 1.19 0.04
N THR A 348 26.52 -0.01 0.21
CA THR A 348 26.99 -1.06 1.13
C THR A 348 26.99 -2.41 0.40
N ALA A 349 27.42 -3.49 1.07
CA ALA A 349 27.35 -4.83 0.49
C ALA A 349 25.90 -5.25 0.11
N GLY A 350 24.89 -4.70 0.80
CA GLY A 350 23.48 -4.99 0.57
C GLY A 350 22.68 -3.90 -0.14
N TRP A 351 23.34 -2.80 -0.54
CA TRP A 351 22.70 -1.64 -1.15
C TRP A 351 23.63 -1.00 -2.19
N GLN A 352 23.23 -1.03 -3.45
CA GLN A 352 24.11 -0.70 -4.57
C GLN A 352 24.04 0.77 -5.00
N VAL A 353 22.98 1.50 -4.63
CA VAL A 353 22.81 2.91 -5.00
C VAL A 353 23.70 3.78 -4.10
N ASN A 354 24.55 4.63 -4.68
CA ASN A 354 25.50 5.41 -3.91
C ASN A 354 25.15 6.91 -3.89
N GLY A 355 24.52 7.37 -2.81
CA GLY A 355 24.17 8.77 -2.63
C GLY A 355 23.03 9.23 -3.55
N ASN A 356 22.97 10.54 -3.81
CA ASN A 356 21.91 11.12 -4.63
C ASN A 356 22.23 10.97 -6.13
N VAL A 357 21.89 9.81 -6.70
CA VAL A 357 22.09 9.55 -8.13
C VAL A 357 21.03 10.25 -8.97
N VAL A 358 21.39 10.60 -10.21
CA VAL A 358 20.43 11.10 -11.20
C VAL A 358 19.36 10.03 -11.41
N ILE A 359 18.10 10.41 -11.20
CA ILE A 359 16.96 9.53 -11.43
C ILE A 359 16.56 9.52 -12.92
N PRO A 360 16.17 8.37 -13.47
CA PRO A 360 15.81 8.24 -14.88
C PRO A 360 14.37 8.71 -15.16
N THR A 361 14.09 10.00 -14.93
CA THR A 361 12.81 10.63 -15.30
C THR A 361 12.61 10.67 -16.80
N LEU A 362 11.36 10.64 -17.26
CA LEU A 362 11.03 10.90 -18.66
C LEU A 362 11.38 12.35 -19.02
N ALA A 363 11.58 12.58 -20.32
CA ALA A 363 11.88 13.93 -20.79
C ALA A 363 10.66 14.84 -20.56
N LYS A 364 10.90 16.07 -20.06
CA LYS A 364 9.84 17.01 -19.63
C LYS A 364 8.76 17.27 -20.70
N GLN A 365 9.15 17.24 -21.98
CA GLN A 365 8.22 17.39 -23.10
C GLN A 365 7.22 16.24 -23.24
N ILE A 366 7.58 15.01 -22.85
CA ILE A 366 6.67 13.86 -22.85
C ILE A 366 5.58 14.09 -21.79
N ILE A 367 5.99 14.47 -20.58
CA ILE A 367 5.08 14.75 -19.46
C ILE A 367 4.15 15.92 -19.82
N ALA A 368 4.70 17.00 -20.39
CA ALA A 368 3.92 18.17 -20.82
C ALA A 368 2.95 17.86 -21.97
N ALA A 369 3.36 17.06 -22.95
CA ALA A 369 2.49 16.63 -24.05
C ALA A 369 1.31 15.80 -23.53
N ALA A 370 1.59 14.81 -22.67
CA ALA A 370 0.56 14.02 -22.02
C ALA A 370 -0.40 14.89 -21.20
N ALA A 371 0.13 15.86 -20.43
CA ALA A 371 -0.69 16.75 -19.62
C ALA A 371 -1.61 17.64 -20.48
N SER A 372 -1.13 18.08 -21.65
CA SER A 372 -1.88 18.93 -22.57
C SER A 372 -2.94 18.17 -23.39
N GLY A 373 -3.05 16.85 -23.24
CA GLY A 373 -3.91 16.01 -24.08
C GLY A 373 -3.43 15.91 -25.53
N ILE A 374 -2.17 16.27 -25.79
CA ILE A 374 -1.55 16.18 -27.11
C ILE A 374 -0.86 14.82 -27.16
N SER A 375 -1.45 13.85 -27.85
CA SER A 375 -0.70 12.67 -28.29
C SER A 375 0.48 13.17 -29.13
N PRO A 376 1.73 12.78 -28.84
CA PRO A 376 2.86 13.22 -29.65
C PRO A 376 2.65 12.75 -31.09
N THR A 377 2.36 13.72 -31.97
CA THR A 377 2.37 13.49 -33.40
C THR A 377 3.79 13.08 -33.78
N SER A 378 3.89 12.00 -34.54
CA SER A 378 5.11 11.44 -35.10
C SER A 378 6.12 12.53 -35.51
N ALA A 379 7.39 12.32 -35.13
CA ALA A 379 8.62 13.05 -35.41
C ALA A 379 8.55 14.25 -36.40
N PRO A 380 9.17 15.41 -36.07
CA PRO A 380 9.37 16.45 -37.05
C PRO A 380 10.42 16.01 -38.08
N THR A 381 9.97 15.88 -39.33
CA THR A 381 10.80 15.87 -40.53
C THR A 381 11.80 17.02 -40.47
N ALA A 382 13.09 16.69 -40.61
CA ALA A 382 14.18 17.66 -40.67
C ALA A 382 13.92 18.70 -41.77
N GLY A 383 13.76 19.96 -41.35
CA GLY A 383 13.58 21.12 -42.23
C GLY A 383 14.72 22.12 -42.06
N SER A 384 15.66 22.05 -43.00
CA SER A 384 16.43 23.16 -43.60
C SER A 384 17.09 24.21 -42.69
N GLN A 385 18.43 24.13 -42.58
CA GLN A 385 19.27 25.31 -42.39
C GLN A 385 20.16 25.54 -43.62
N THR A 386 20.34 26.83 -43.88
CA THR A 386 20.80 27.48 -45.10
C THR A 386 22.33 27.50 -45.29
N ASN A 387 22.73 27.34 -46.56
CA ASN A 387 23.96 27.77 -47.26
C ASN A 387 25.19 28.30 -46.48
N GLY A 388 26.33 27.66 -46.75
CA GLY A 388 27.70 28.20 -46.62
C GLY A 388 28.69 27.34 -47.40
N THR A 389 29.25 27.91 -48.48
CA THR A 389 29.94 27.31 -49.63
C THR A 389 31.41 26.89 -49.40
N LEU A 390 31.88 25.77 -50.01
CA LEU A 390 33.11 25.57 -50.85
C LEU A 390 33.66 24.09 -50.86
N PRO A 391 34.43 23.62 -51.89
CA PRO A 391 34.07 22.47 -52.76
C PRO A 391 35.17 21.36 -52.80
N PRO A 392 35.33 20.55 -53.89
CA PRO A 392 34.51 19.44 -54.37
C PRO A 392 35.29 18.10 -54.40
N ASN A 393 34.59 16.96 -54.43
CA ASN A 393 34.97 15.82 -55.28
C ASN A 393 33.81 14.82 -55.35
N ALA A 394 33.22 14.71 -56.55
CA ALA A 394 32.30 13.64 -56.99
C ALA A 394 33.13 12.42 -57.49
N PRO A 395 32.58 11.23 -57.81
CA PRO A 395 31.27 10.92 -58.45
C PRO A 395 30.39 9.93 -57.64
N ALA A 396 29.07 10.09 -57.52
CA ALA A 396 27.97 9.86 -58.47
C ALA A 396 27.78 8.39 -58.89
N ILE A 397 26.67 7.75 -58.46
CA ILE A 397 25.71 7.05 -59.33
C ILE A 397 24.42 6.56 -58.62
N THR A 398 23.31 7.17 -59.05
CA THR A 398 21.98 6.65 -59.43
C THR A 398 21.05 5.90 -58.46
N ALA A 399 19.85 6.49 -58.36
CA ALA A 399 18.61 6.05 -57.74
C ALA A 399 17.86 4.96 -58.53
N SER A 400 16.84 4.37 -57.88
CA SER A 400 15.55 4.10 -58.54
C SER A 400 14.42 4.09 -57.50
N ALA A 401 13.43 4.92 -57.76
CA ALA A 401 12.16 5.06 -57.04
C ALA A 401 11.09 4.15 -57.67
N ILE A 402 10.12 3.69 -56.88
CA ILE A 402 8.77 3.45 -57.38
C ILE A 402 7.75 3.77 -56.27
N SER A 403 6.84 4.69 -56.59
CA SER A 403 5.70 5.15 -55.80
C SER A 403 4.47 4.26 -55.95
N ALA A 404 3.43 4.60 -55.17
CA ALA A 404 1.99 4.34 -55.31
C ALA A 404 1.46 3.21 -54.40
N SER A 405 0.28 3.28 -53.79
CA SER A 405 -0.73 4.33 -53.55
C SER A 405 -1.73 3.75 -52.54
N SER A 406 -2.34 4.60 -51.72
CA SER A 406 -3.39 4.25 -50.78
C SER A 406 -4.69 3.83 -51.49
N ALA A 407 -5.36 2.79 -50.97
CA ALA A 407 -6.75 2.48 -51.27
C ALA A 407 -7.51 2.16 -49.97
N ILE A 408 -8.61 2.88 -49.77
CA ILE A 408 -9.62 2.71 -48.73
C ILE A 408 -10.62 1.66 -49.21
N LEU A 409 -11.06 0.73 -48.36
CA LEU A 409 -12.35 0.03 -48.51
C LEU A 409 -12.83 -0.53 -47.15
N SER A 410 -14.12 -0.35 -46.90
CA SER A 410 -14.86 -0.67 -45.68
C SER A 410 -15.25 -2.16 -45.54
N SER A 411 -15.33 -2.58 -44.27
CA SER A 411 -16.22 -3.61 -43.67
C SER A 411 -16.51 -4.92 -44.43
N SER A 412 -16.08 -6.05 -43.83
CA SER A 412 -16.87 -7.28 -43.72
C SER A 412 -16.32 -8.19 -42.61
N SER A 413 -17.25 -8.73 -41.84
CA SER A 413 -17.12 -9.69 -40.75
C SER A 413 -16.49 -11.03 -41.18
N ILE A 414 -15.51 -11.51 -40.41
CA ILE A 414 -15.13 -12.94 -40.35
C ILE A 414 -14.89 -13.31 -38.89
N SER A 415 -15.69 -14.28 -38.41
CA SER A 415 -15.49 -15.00 -37.17
C SER A 415 -14.25 -15.90 -37.28
N THR A 416 -13.35 -15.84 -36.31
CA THR A 416 -12.40 -16.92 -36.02
C THR A 416 -12.29 -17.14 -34.53
N SER A 417 -12.59 -18.38 -34.15
CA SER A 417 -12.42 -18.97 -32.83
C SER A 417 -10.96 -18.90 -32.37
N VAL A 418 -10.72 -18.40 -31.15
CA VAL A 418 -9.43 -18.54 -30.49
C VAL A 418 -9.60 -19.36 -29.21
N LEU A 419 -8.85 -20.45 -29.19
CA LEU A 419 -8.68 -21.41 -28.12
C LEU A 419 -8.23 -20.70 -26.83
N ALA A 420 -8.94 -20.97 -25.73
CA ALA A 420 -8.51 -20.58 -24.40
C ALA A 420 -7.17 -21.28 -24.06
N THR A 421 -6.14 -20.49 -23.79
CA THR A 421 -4.89 -20.97 -23.20
C THR A 421 -4.82 -20.47 -21.76
N THR A 422 -4.88 -21.42 -20.83
CA THR A 422 -4.70 -21.23 -19.39
C THR A 422 -3.23 -20.93 -19.06
N PRO A 423 -2.90 -19.98 -18.17
CA PRO A 423 -1.55 -19.85 -17.65
C PRO A 423 -1.26 -20.91 -16.56
N PRO A 424 0.01 -21.32 -16.37
CA PRO A 424 0.37 -22.47 -15.54
C PRO A 424 0.42 -22.15 -14.04
N SER A 425 -0.11 -23.09 -13.27
CA SER A 425 -0.07 -23.14 -11.80
C SER A 425 1.36 -23.28 -11.26
N ALA A 426 1.65 -22.53 -10.20
CA ALA A 426 2.86 -22.66 -9.41
C ALA A 426 2.92 -24.04 -8.71
N ILE A 427 4.14 -24.57 -8.65
CA ILE A 427 4.51 -25.89 -8.15
C ILE A 427 4.36 -25.93 -6.62
N VAL A 428 3.48 -26.80 -6.13
CA VAL A 428 3.38 -27.18 -4.71
C VAL A 428 4.20 -28.46 -4.52
N SER A 429 5.17 -28.42 -3.61
CA SER A 429 5.85 -29.63 -3.14
C SER A 429 4.94 -30.44 -2.24
N SER A 430 4.63 -31.66 -2.67
CA SER A 430 3.87 -32.68 -1.94
C SER A 430 4.65 -33.19 -0.72
N ILE A 431 4.02 -33.21 0.45
CA ILE A 431 4.41 -34.05 1.59
C ILE A 431 3.30 -35.07 1.82
N ILE A 432 3.73 -36.32 1.99
CA ILE A 432 2.98 -37.56 2.13
C ILE A 432 2.11 -37.55 3.41
N PRO A 433 0.86 -38.08 3.38
CA PRO A 433 0.04 -38.24 4.57
C PRO A 433 0.40 -39.53 5.33
N LEU A 434 0.52 -39.43 6.66
CA LEU A 434 0.37 -40.59 7.53
C LEU A 434 -1.05 -40.62 8.13
N SER A 435 -1.63 -41.81 8.01
CA SER A 435 -2.99 -42.19 8.38
C SER A 435 -3.26 -42.22 9.89
N ASN A 436 -4.52 -41.95 10.20
CA ASN A 436 -5.30 -42.17 11.43
C ASN A 436 -4.81 -43.28 12.38
N CYS A 437 -4.94 -43.00 13.69
CA CYS A 437 -5.62 -43.92 14.61
C CYS A 437 -6.36 -43.19 15.74
N SER A 438 -7.45 -43.84 16.15
CA SER A 438 -8.65 -43.33 16.81
C SER A 438 -8.55 -42.99 18.30
N CYS A 439 -9.50 -42.13 18.70
CA CYS A 439 -10.24 -42.06 19.96
C CYS A 439 -9.80 -42.94 21.14
N ASN A 440 -9.67 -42.30 22.31
CA ASN A 440 -10.36 -42.84 23.49
C ASN A 440 -10.91 -41.75 24.40
N GLN A 441 -12.14 -41.96 24.85
CA GLN A 441 -12.84 -41.19 25.86
C GLN A 441 -12.17 -41.39 27.22
N SER A 442 -12.20 -40.36 28.07
CA SER A 442 -12.47 -40.56 29.50
C SER A 442 -13.04 -39.29 30.12
N THR A 443 -14.27 -39.44 30.58
CA THR A 443 -14.97 -38.64 31.56
C THR A 443 -14.22 -38.65 32.90
N THR A 444 -14.21 -37.54 33.64
CA THR A 444 -14.81 -37.42 34.99
C THR A 444 -14.45 -36.13 35.72
N THR A 445 -15.50 -35.55 36.33
CA THR A 445 -15.59 -34.86 37.64
C THR A 445 -14.99 -33.45 37.84
N SER A 446 -15.91 -32.49 37.98
CA SER A 446 -15.81 -31.33 38.88
C SER A 446 -15.62 -31.73 40.36
N PRO A 447 -15.18 -30.80 41.23
CA PRO A 447 -16.17 -30.09 42.05
C PRO A 447 -15.91 -28.59 42.20
N SER A 448 -16.83 -27.97 42.94
CA SER A 448 -17.35 -26.60 42.91
C SER A 448 -16.81 -25.63 43.98
N SER A 449 -17.07 -24.32 43.72
CA SER A 449 -17.30 -23.18 44.65
C SER A 449 -16.11 -22.61 45.44
N THR A 450 -15.83 -21.30 45.45
CA THR A 450 -16.65 -20.27 46.11
C THR A 450 -16.24 -18.81 45.75
N THR A 451 -17.27 -18.00 45.48
CA THR A 451 -17.55 -16.57 45.80
C THR A 451 -16.51 -15.66 46.50
N SER A 452 -16.35 -14.43 45.97
CA SER A 452 -16.56 -13.16 46.73
C SER A 452 -16.53 -11.91 45.84
N ALA A 453 -17.53 -11.04 46.03
CA ALA A 453 -17.77 -9.74 45.38
C ALA A 453 -16.99 -8.58 46.05
N PRO A 454 -16.99 -7.34 45.50
CA PRO A 454 -16.03 -6.27 45.81
C PRO A 454 -16.60 -5.21 46.78
N PRO A 455 -15.79 -4.25 47.26
CA PRO A 455 -16.31 -3.01 47.81
C PRO A 455 -16.05 -1.81 46.88
N SER A 456 -16.93 -0.83 47.05
CA SER A 456 -17.02 0.41 46.30
C SER A 456 -17.01 1.61 47.25
N ARG A 457 -16.62 2.77 46.68
CA ARG A 457 -16.89 4.18 47.08
C ARG A 457 -16.12 4.82 48.25
N GLY A 458 -15.53 5.97 47.93
CA GLY A 458 -15.28 7.11 48.82
C GLY A 458 -15.13 8.39 47.98
N PHE A 459 -15.90 9.43 48.33
CA PHE A 459 -16.09 10.73 47.69
C PHE A 459 -15.42 11.84 48.55
N PHE A 460 -15.31 13.09 48.03
CA PHE A 460 -14.79 14.37 48.61
C PHE A 460 -13.27 14.61 48.48
N ASP A 461 -12.72 15.80 48.22
CA ASP A 461 -13.16 17.16 47.88
C ASP A 461 -11.92 17.94 47.35
N SER A 462 -12.14 19.06 46.68
CA SER A 462 -11.16 20.04 46.21
C SER A 462 -10.53 20.86 47.35
N SER A 463 -9.24 21.22 47.24
CA SER A 463 -8.76 22.61 47.45
C SER A 463 -7.23 22.76 47.30
N ASN A 464 -6.88 23.63 46.35
CA ASN A 464 -5.85 24.67 46.34
C ASN A 464 -4.93 24.84 47.59
N THR A 465 -3.59 24.84 47.42
CA THR A 465 -2.66 25.99 47.63
C THR A 465 -1.18 25.59 47.86
N THR A 466 -0.29 26.20 47.05
CA THR A 466 1.04 26.79 47.33
C THR A 466 2.18 26.07 48.10
N ASN A 467 3.34 26.03 47.42
CA ASN A 467 4.73 26.23 47.88
C ASN A 467 5.18 25.71 49.26
N ALA A 468 6.14 24.77 49.28
CA ALA A 468 7.54 25.04 49.67
C ALA A 468 8.41 23.76 49.66
N SER A 469 9.69 23.99 49.42
CA SER A 469 10.83 23.08 49.30
C SER A 469 11.03 22.07 50.44
N VAL A 470 11.37 20.81 50.10
CA VAL A 470 12.34 19.98 50.85
C VAL A 470 13.08 19.02 49.91
N GLN A 471 14.37 19.31 49.74
CA GLN A 471 15.56 18.43 49.72
C GLN A 471 15.43 16.92 49.42
N ALA A 472 16.20 16.48 48.42
CA ALA A 472 16.44 15.10 48.02
C ALA A 472 17.46 14.35 48.93
N PRO A 473 17.40 13.00 48.95
CA PRO A 473 18.57 12.12 49.00
C PRO A 473 18.70 11.39 47.65
N GLY A 474 19.80 11.51 46.90
CA GLY A 474 21.08 10.87 47.22
C GLY A 474 21.25 9.63 46.33
N ALA A 475 21.60 9.84 45.06
CA ALA A 475 21.90 8.79 44.10
C ALA A 475 23.38 8.37 44.19
N THR A 476 23.63 7.08 44.41
CA THR A 476 24.93 6.44 44.31
C THR A 476 25.20 6.05 42.85
N THR A 477 26.18 6.71 42.21
CA THR A 477 26.71 6.36 40.89
C THR A 477 28.08 5.69 41.03
N THR A 478 28.19 4.47 40.49
CA THR A 478 29.42 3.69 40.39
C THR A 478 30.15 4.09 39.10
N SER A 479 31.39 4.56 39.22
CA SER A 479 32.23 4.99 38.09
C SER A 479 32.85 3.81 37.34
N ILE A 480 32.69 3.76 36.02
CA ILE A 480 33.47 2.89 35.13
C ILE A 480 34.45 3.77 34.34
N LYS A 481 35.71 3.35 34.36
CA LYS A 481 36.90 4.08 33.89
C LYS A 481 36.97 4.09 32.35
N ALA A 482 37.01 5.29 31.75
CA ALA A 482 37.17 5.50 30.31
C ALA A 482 38.62 5.28 29.85
N LEU A 483 38.79 4.68 28.66
CA LEU A 483 40.05 4.55 27.92
C LEU A 483 40.39 5.84 27.14
N PRO A 484 41.67 6.13 26.87
CA PRO A 484 42.10 7.41 26.30
C PRO A 484 41.85 7.49 24.77
N THR A 485 41.28 8.62 24.35
CA THR A 485 41.09 9.03 22.95
C THR A 485 42.36 9.59 22.35
N VAL A 486 42.76 9.07 21.18
CA VAL A 486 43.86 9.59 20.34
C VAL A 486 43.31 10.72 19.45
N PRO A 487 44.01 11.87 19.31
CA PRO A 487 43.55 12.96 18.45
C PRO A 487 43.79 12.65 16.96
N ILE A 488 42.73 12.78 16.15
CA ILE A 488 42.79 12.72 14.68
C ILE A 488 43.05 14.15 14.15
N PRO A 489 44.03 14.36 13.25
CA PRO A 489 44.30 15.68 12.70
C PRO A 489 43.19 16.10 11.72
N VAL A 490 42.64 17.30 11.96
CA VAL A 490 41.71 17.99 11.07
C VAL A 490 42.52 18.61 9.91
N LEU A 491 42.22 18.24 8.67
CA LEU A 491 42.79 18.85 7.48
C LEU A 491 41.72 19.73 6.81
N THR A 492 41.82 21.04 6.99
CA THR A 492 41.04 22.03 6.26
C THR A 492 41.74 22.38 4.94
N ILE A 493 41.06 22.20 3.81
CA ILE A 493 41.53 22.65 2.49
C ILE A 493 40.51 23.67 1.95
N SER A 494 40.99 24.86 1.63
CA SER A 494 40.23 25.93 0.99
C SER A 494 41.06 26.45 -0.20
N GLY A 495 40.51 26.43 -1.42
CA GLY A 495 41.09 27.08 -2.61
C GLY A 495 41.19 26.20 -3.86
N PRO A 496 41.07 26.75 -5.09
CA PRO A 496 40.56 26.02 -6.26
C PRO A 496 41.62 25.36 -7.16
N LEU A 497 41.19 24.24 -7.78
CA LEU A 497 41.61 23.57 -9.03
C LEU A 497 43.10 23.57 -9.43
N GLY A 498 43.75 22.41 -9.31
CA GLY A 498 45.00 22.09 -10.01
C GLY A 498 45.59 20.73 -9.61
N LEU A 499 45.80 19.86 -10.60
CA LEU A 499 46.33 18.49 -10.58
C LEU A 499 47.53 18.25 -9.61
N ILE A 500 47.50 17.19 -8.78
CA ILE A 500 48.70 16.71 -8.04
C ILE A 500 48.86 15.19 -8.17
N THR A 501 49.95 14.79 -8.81
CA THR A 501 50.54 13.45 -8.83
C THR A 501 51.33 13.21 -7.54
N VAL A 502 51.17 12.04 -6.91
CA VAL A 502 51.96 11.62 -5.74
C VAL A 502 52.86 10.45 -6.13
N SER A 503 54.16 10.62 -5.97
CA SER A 503 55.20 9.59 -6.11
C SER A 503 55.81 9.32 -4.73
N VAL A 504 55.98 8.04 -4.36
CA VAL A 504 56.55 7.61 -3.06
C VAL A 504 57.99 7.12 -3.29
N SER A 505 58.94 7.65 -2.53
CA SER A 505 60.31 7.12 -2.41
C SER A 505 60.64 6.87 -0.94
N GLY A 506 61.25 5.72 -0.66
CA GLY A 506 61.40 5.14 0.68
C GLY A 506 62.66 5.52 1.46
N ALA A 507 62.80 4.95 2.66
CA ALA A 507 63.85 3.97 3.02
C ALA A 507 64.05 3.84 4.55
N ASN A 508 63.97 2.59 5.02
CA ASN A 508 64.80 1.88 6.01
C ASN A 508 65.22 2.52 7.35
N ASN A 509 64.90 1.83 8.45
CA ASN A 509 65.95 1.27 9.32
C ASN A 509 65.48 0.05 10.15
N LEU A 510 66.36 -0.96 10.24
CA LEU A 510 66.25 -2.23 10.95
C LEU A 510 66.86 -2.14 12.37
N THR A 511 66.27 -2.84 13.37
CA THR A 511 67.00 -3.49 14.48
C THR A 511 66.25 -4.69 15.10
N LYS A 512 66.71 -5.90 14.72
CA LYS A 512 67.01 -7.19 15.42
C LYS A 512 66.31 -7.70 16.72
N ALA A 513 65.75 -8.94 16.57
CA ALA A 513 65.67 -10.15 17.44
C ALA A 513 64.98 -10.11 18.83
N THR A 514 64.18 -11.11 19.28
CA THR A 514 64.49 -12.55 19.46
C THR A 514 63.22 -13.40 19.76
N THR A 515 63.34 -14.69 19.47
CA THR A 515 62.47 -15.90 19.46
C THR A 515 61.56 -16.26 20.66
N THR A 516 60.40 -16.90 20.39
CA THR A 516 60.09 -18.32 20.76
C THR A 516 58.73 -18.80 20.18
N ALA A 517 58.69 -20.07 19.74
CA ALA A 517 57.52 -20.82 19.26
C ALA A 517 57.31 -22.09 20.10
N PRO A 518 56.12 -22.71 20.07
CA PRO A 518 55.98 -24.11 19.60
C PRO A 518 54.64 -24.34 18.86
N THR A 519 54.27 -25.40 18.13
CA THR A 519 54.86 -26.53 17.37
C THR A 519 53.68 -27.11 16.56
N ILE A 520 53.95 -27.65 15.36
CA ILE A 520 52.99 -28.21 14.37
C ILE A 520 52.82 -29.73 14.53
N THR A 521 51.62 -30.26 14.23
CA THR A 521 51.33 -31.60 13.66
C THR A 521 49.92 -31.55 13.02
N SER A 522 49.51 -32.09 11.88
CA SER A 522 50.07 -32.78 10.69
C SER A 522 48.92 -32.91 9.66
N MET A 523 49.16 -32.78 8.35
CA MET A 523 48.18 -33.12 7.27
C MET A 523 48.13 -34.63 6.97
N PRO A 524 47.28 -35.12 6.03
CA PRO A 524 47.73 -35.18 4.63
C PRO A 524 46.66 -34.98 3.51
N THR A 525 47.11 -34.38 2.39
CA THR A 525 46.86 -34.69 0.94
C THR A 525 45.42 -34.82 0.40
N GLY A 526 45.04 -34.29 -0.77
CA GLY A 526 45.81 -33.72 -1.89
C GLY A 526 44.89 -33.12 -2.96
N ILE A 527 45.50 -32.33 -3.86
CA ILE A 527 44.88 -31.63 -4.99
C ILE A 527 45.17 -32.43 -6.28
N VAL A 528 44.15 -32.61 -7.13
CA VAL A 528 44.30 -32.85 -8.58
C VAL A 528 43.30 -31.95 -9.31
N ILE A 529 43.79 -31.26 -10.34
CA ILE A 529 43.04 -30.41 -11.28
C ILE A 529 42.75 -31.26 -12.51
N ASP A 530 41.51 -31.31 -13.00
CA ASP A 530 41.25 -31.40 -14.45
C ASP A 530 39.84 -30.89 -14.83
N THR A 531 39.81 -30.38 -16.05
CA THR A 531 38.82 -29.71 -16.89
C THR A 531 37.68 -30.61 -17.40
N GLY A 532 36.50 -30.03 -17.67
CA GLY A 532 35.47 -30.71 -18.48
C GLY A 532 34.01 -30.32 -18.20
N THR A 533 33.32 -29.89 -19.24
CA THR A 533 31.93 -29.39 -19.40
C THR A 533 30.82 -30.44 -19.08
N PRO A 534 29.52 -30.03 -19.00
CA PRO A 534 28.49 -30.69 -18.19
C PRO A 534 27.74 -31.84 -18.89
N ILE A 535 27.31 -32.84 -18.10
CA ILE A 535 26.44 -33.95 -18.53
C ILE A 535 25.10 -33.92 -17.78
N ILE A 536 24.02 -34.02 -18.56
CA ILE A 536 22.61 -34.13 -18.21
C ILE A 536 22.31 -35.49 -17.54
N PRO A 537 21.47 -35.59 -16.50
CA PRO A 537 20.93 -36.88 -16.06
C PRO A 537 19.58 -37.19 -16.76
N GLN A 538 19.57 -38.33 -17.45
CA GLN A 538 18.38 -38.98 -18.00
C GLN A 538 17.59 -39.74 -16.92
N THR A 539 16.27 -39.77 -17.09
CA THR A 539 15.28 -40.62 -16.41
C THR A 539 15.36 -42.08 -16.87
N PRO A 540 15.02 -43.08 -16.03
CA PRO A 540 14.89 -44.46 -16.48
C PRO A 540 13.46 -44.77 -16.98
N GLU A 541 13.39 -45.42 -18.15
CA GLU A 541 12.20 -46.07 -18.72
C GLU A 541 11.77 -47.30 -17.90
N LEU A 542 10.45 -47.53 -17.83
CA LEU A 542 9.87 -48.86 -17.64
C LEU A 542 8.88 -49.15 -18.79
N ASN A 543 9.00 -50.39 -19.26
CA ASN A 543 8.59 -50.88 -20.57
C ASN A 543 7.17 -51.48 -20.55
N GLY A 544 6.38 -51.18 -21.60
CA GLY A 544 5.48 -52.11 -22.30
C GLY A 544 4.18 -52.60 -21.66
N THR A 545 3.02 -52.24 -22.24
CA THR A 545 2.34 -52.98 -23.35
C THR A 545 0.84 -52.66 -23.40
N VAL A 546 0.33 -52.57 -24.62
CA VAL A 546 -0.93 -52.00 -25.11
C VAL A 546 -2.04 -53.05 -25.23
N ALA A 547 -3.31 -52.67 -25.00
CA ALA A 547 -4.49 -53.29 -25.64
C ALA A 547 -5.71 -52.33 -25.70
N SER A 548 -5.91 -51.76 -26.89
CA SER A 548 -7.12 -51.49 -27.69
C SER A 548 -8.54 -51.45 -27.06
N ALA A 549 -9.33 -50.40 -27.36
CA ALA A 549 -10.40 -50.38 -28.39
C ALA A 549 -11.58 -49.39 -28.12
N THR A 550 -11.65 -48.33 -28.95
CA THR A 550 -12.75 -47.85 -29.83
C THR A 550 -14.18 -47.49 -29.34
N PHE A 551 -14.73 -46.47 -30.06
CA PHE A 551 -16.13 -46.01 -30.29
C PHE A 551 -16.58 -44.76 -29.52
N ALA A 552 -17.28 -43.75 -30.07
CA ALA A 552 -17.68 -43.36 -31.43
C ALA A 552 -18.17 -41.90 -31.39
N ALA A 553 -18.21 -41.25 -32.56
CA ALA A 553 -18.54 -39.83 -32.74
C ALA A 553 -19.98 -39.57 -33.22
N ALA A 554 -20.39 -38.30 -33.02
CA ALA A 554 -21.18 -37.42 -33.90
C ALA A 554 -22.72 -37.50 -33.96
N GLY A 555 -23.34 -36.30 -34.06
CA GLY A 555 -24.53 -36.08 -34.91
C GLY A 555 -25.60 -35.10 -34.40
N GLN A 556 -25.72 -33.95 -35.09
CA GLN A 556 -26.76 -32.89 -34.99
C GLN A 556 -28.18 -33.43 -35.35
N THR A 557 -29.36 -32.77 -35.17
CA THR A 557 -29.85 -31.56 -35.91
C THR A 557 -31.33 -31.20 -35.53
N GLN A 558 -31.65 -29.90 -35.47
CA GLN A 558 -32.90 -29.08 -35.73
C GLN A 558 -34.38 -29.52 -35.42
N ILE A 559 -35.11 -28.67 -34.63
CA ILE A 559 -36.32 -27.78 -34.85
C ILE A 559 -37.47 -28.27 -35.81
N PRO A 560 -38.81 -27.88 -35.77
CA PRO A 560 -39.66 -26.97 -34.91
C PRO A 560 -41.08 -27.52 -34.48
N VAL A 561 -41.95 -26.65 -33.89
CA VAL A 561 -43.42 -26.45 -34.16
C VAL A 561 -44.43 -26.57 -32.99
N THR A 562 -44.93 -25.39 -32.58
CA THR A 562 -46.28 -24.88 -32.18
C THR A 562 -47.19 -25.44 -31.04
N THR A 563 -47.84 -24.43 -30.41
CA THR A 563 -49.30 -24.25 -30.13
C THR A 563 -49.91 -24.56 -28.76
N THR A 564 -50.18 -23.44 -28.04
CA THR A 564 -51.45 -22.98 -27.41
C THR A 564 -52.09 -23.64 -26.18
N ALA A 565 -52.48 -22.71 -25.29
CA ALA A 565 -53.75 -22.59 -24.55
C ALA A 565 -53.90 -23.35 -23.22
N LYS A 566 -54.68 -22.90 -22.22
CA LYS A 566 -55.26 -21.61 -21.76
C LYS A 566 -56.12 -21.98 -20.51
N ALA A 567 -56.42 -20.99 -19.68
CA ALA A 567 -57.53 -20.93 -18.71
C ALA A 567 -57.36 -21.71 -17.39
N GLY A 568 -57.91 -21.30 -16.25
CA GLY A 568 -58.82 -20.19 -15.90
C GLY A 568 -58.82 -20.06 -14.37
N GLN A 569 -58.84 -18.85 -13.80
CA GLN A 569 -60.02 -18.05 -13.44
C GLN A 569 -60.65 -18.35 -12.07
N SER A 570 -61.09 -17.23 -11.46
CA SER A 570 -62.04 -17.03 -10.34
C SER A 570 -61.41 -16.98 -8.94
N GLY A 571 -61.67 -15.97 -8.11
CA GLY A 571 -62.48 -14.75 -8.20
C GLY A 571 -62.46 -14.09 -6.81
N ALA A 572 -62.31 -12.75 -6.73
CA ALA A 572 -63.36 -11.82 -6.28
C ALA A 572 -63.55 -11.77 -4.73
N ALA A 573 -63.73 -10.63 -4.04
CA ALA A 573 -63.83 -9.21 -4.36
C ALA A 573 -63.72 -8.42 -3.03
N SER A 574 -63.19 -7.19 -3.06
CA SER A 574 -63.87 -5.91 -2.68
C SER A 574 -63.99 -5.64 -1.16
N LEU A 575 -63.94 -4.43 -0.59
CA LEU A 575 -64.32 -3.05 -0.98
C LEU A 575 -63.43 -2.05 -0.19
N SER A 576 -62.82 -1.06 -0.84
CA SER A 576 -63.19 0.38 -0.89
C SER A 576 -62.71 1.28 0.28
N SER A 577 -61.73 2.12 -0.05
CA SER A 577 -61.42 3.48 0.45
C SER A 577 -62.63 4.45 0.38
N PRO A 578 -62.56 5.78 0.73
CA PRO A 578 -61.44 6.60 1.24
C PRO A 578 -61.84 7.59 2.39
N GLY A 579 -60.88 8.39 2.90
CA GLY A 579 -61.18 9.77 3.31
C GLY A 579 -60.51 10.35 4.56
N CYS A 580 -59.61 11.32 4.34
CA CYS A 580 -59.33 12.56 5.09
C CYS A 580 -59.57 12.67 6.60
N GLY A 581 -58.61 13.26 7.33
CA GLY A 581 -58.95 14.11 8.48
C GLY A 581 -57.93 14.18 9.62
N LEU A 582 -57.02 15.14 9.48
CA LEU A 582 -56.24 15.87 10.48
C LEU A 582 -56.80 15.93 11.94
N LEU A 583 -55.85 15.98 12.90
CA LEU A 583 -55.79 16.85 14.11
C LEU A 583 -55.95 16.22 15.52
N PHE A 584 -55.00 16.62 16.39
CA PHE A 584 -54.96 16.63 17.87
C PHE A 584 -54.70 15.32 18.66
N LEU A 585 -53.51 15.21 19.27
CA LEU A 585 -53.32 15.54 20.70
C LEU A 585 -51.83 15.58 21.09
N LEU A 586 -51.36 16.76 21.48
CA LEU A 586 -50.15 17.00 22.27
C LEU A 586 -50.66 17.38 23.66
N GLY A 587 -50.20 16.71 24.71
CA GLY A 587 -50.61 17.02 26.08
C GLY A 587 -49.75 16.35 27.14
N MET A 588 -48.85 17.15 27.72
CA MET A 588 -48.27 17.05 29.08
C MET A 588 -47.38 15.82 29.34
N VAL A 589 -46.20 15.92 29.95
CA VAL A 589 -45.87 16.57 31.21
C VAL A 589 -44.36 16.88 31.22
N ALA A 590 -44.01 18.12 31.56
CA ALA A 590 -42.72 18.45 32.16
C ALA A 590 -42.94 18.58 33.67
N LEU A 591 -42.18 17.84 34.48
CA LEU A 591 -41.72 18.23 35.83
C LEU A 591 -40.83 17.13 36.41
N PHE A 592 -39.53 17.40 36.55
CA PHE A 592 -38.76 17.33 37.81
C PHE A 592 -37.26 17.18 37.52
N LEU A 593 -36.53 18.25 37.92
CA LEU A 593 -35.08 18.43 38.12
C LEU A 593 -34.19 18.59 36.88
#